data_AF-A0A7C7C1Y5-F1
#
_entry.id   AF-A0A7C7C1Y5-F1
#
_cell.length_a   1.000
_cell.length_b   1.000
_cell.length_c   1.000
_cell.angle_alpha   90.00
_cell.angle_beta   90.00
_cell.angle_gamma   90.00
#
_symmetry.space_group_name_H-M   'P 1'
#
loop_
_entity.id
_entity.type
_entity.pdbx_description
1 polymer ?
#
loop_
_entity_poly.entity_id
_entity_poly.type
_entity_poly.pdbx_seq_one_letter_code
_entity_poly.pdbx_strand_id
1 'polypeptide(L)'
;MGTLGSYYLNGPNLATSTGVFTDADLTACAPDGFYSQGTVVRELVSCVLMPASTCTNCATPCRAITSEPSSSAALYLISVDVGTLAGAVRVEFKPGSVPDGIRIIYNDVVFNEFSSAYDGHHVTSETDGLTYMGITGGGCPVGGTTYVLGEKELYDGAYTSNGNTTNVIVSAGSLSLSAANPQACTAYFPKLSSAPTTCLIEVSQPCVSSGWELEVDCAGVITRTLESTHVFPLGGCSTSDLYVDTIYLGKVSGTPSVPNVHDWVYADENAVQVKSAGDYKVKDGSGTEYLITVDSNGVITVVTTCP
;
A
#
# COMPACT_ATOMS: atom_id res chain seq x y z
N MET A 1 7.14 19.52 14.95
CA MET A 1 6.77 18.36 15.78
C MET A 1 5.88 18.87 16.90
N GLY A 2 4.62 18.45 16.94
CA GLY A 2 3.76 18.72 18.10
C GLY A 2 4.28 17.92 19.28
N THR A 3 4.55 18.57 20.41
CA THR A 3 4.84 17.88 21.65
C THR A 3 3.53 17.47 22.30
N LEU A 4 3.42 16.20 22.70
CA LEU A 4 2.30 15.77 23.52
C LEU A 4 2.35 16.53 24.84
N GLY A 5 1.27 17.24 25.14
CA GLY A 5 1.11 18.04 26.34
C GLY A 5 -0.30 17.89 26.88
N SER A 6 -0.44 18.05 28.20
CA SER A 6 -1.76 18.22 28.80
C SER A 6 -2.20 19.66 28.60
N TYR A 7 -3.22 19.85 27.77
CA TYR A 7 -3.81 21.15 27.51
C TYR A 7 -5.28 21.14 27.90
N TYR A 8 -5.77 22.29 28.34
CA TYR A 8 -7.15 22.50 28.71
C TYR A 8 -7.85 23.33 27.65
N LEU A 9 -9.08 22.95 27.34
CA LEU A 9 -9.89 23.59 26.31
C LEU A 9 -11.07 24.30 26.98
N ASN A 10 -11.43 25.48 26.48
CA ASN A 10 -12.63 26.20 26.94
C ASN A 10 -13.92 25.73 26.22
N GLY A 11 -13.86 24.55 25.61
CA GLY A 11 -14.97 23.83 25.00
C GLY A 11 -14.74 22.32 25.11
N PRO A 12 -15.72 21.50 24.71
CA PRO A 12 -15.66 20.05 24.88
C PRO A 12 -14.60 19.35 23.99
N ASN A 13 -14.16 20.01 22.91
CA ASN A 13 -13.14 19.50 21.98
C ASN A 13 -12.51 20.65 21.19
N LEU A 14 -11.42 20.36 20.49
CA LEU A 14 -10.67 21.37 19.73
C LEU A 14 -11.51 22.01 18.60
N ALA A 15 -12.49 21.28 18.06
CA ALA A 15 -13.38 21.77 17.01
C ALA A 15 -14.31 22.89 17.49
N THR A 16 -14.72 22.87 18.75
CA THR A 16 -15.73 23.80 19.32
C THR A 16 -15.16 24.82 20.28
N SER A 17 -13.89 24.68 20.67
CA SER A 17 -13.19 25.60 21.58
C SER A 17 -12.81 26.91 20.90
N THR A 18 -12.53 27.95 21.69
CA THR A 18 -11.99 29.23 21.19
C THR A 18 -10.58 29.53 21.69
N GLY A 19 -10.03 28.73 22.61
CA GLY A 19 -8.65 28.84 23.10
C GLY A 19 -8.09 27.51 23.62
N VAL A 20 -6.78 27.49 23.86
CA VAL A 20 -6.04 26.37 24.47
C VAL A 20 -5.23 26.91 25.65
N PHE A 21 -5.24 26.21 26.77
CA PHE A 21 -4.70 26.67 28.06
C PHE A 21 -3.76 25.64 28.67
N THR A 22 -2.84 26.10 29.52
CA THR A 22 -1.87 25.23 30.23
C THR A 22 -2.30 24.88 31.65
N ASP A 23 -3.38 25.48 32.16
CA ASP A 23 -3.97 25.24 33.48
C ASP A 23 -5.48 24.95 33.40
N ALA A 24 -5.98 24.21 34.39
CA ALA A 24 -7.38 23.82 34.48
C ALA A 24 -8.33 25.00 34.76
N ASP A 25 -7.81 26.10 35.34
CA ASP A 25 -8.59 27.31 35.62
C ASP A 25 -8.75 28.20 34.37
N LEU A 26 -8.13 27.81 33.24
CA LEU A 26 -8.17 28.50 31.94
C LEU A 26 -7.65 29.94 32.01
N THR A 27 -6.63 30.18 32.84
CA THR A 27 -6.06 31.52 33.11
C THR A 27 -4.77 31.80 32.36
N ALA A 28 -4.00 30.76 32.01
CA ALA A 28 -2.75 30.84 31.28
C ALA A 28 -2.90 30.21 29.89
N CYS A 29 -2.92 31.07 28.87
CA CYS A 29 -2.96 30.64 27.48
C CYS A 29 -1.74 29.77 27.15
N ALA A 30 -1.97 28.72 26.37
CA ALA A 30 -0.89 27.96 25.79
C ALA A 30 -0.11 28.82 24.77
N PRO A 31 1.17 28.50 24.51
CA PRO A 31 1.97 29.25 23.53
C PRO A 31 1.30 29.30 22.14
N ASP A 32 1.52 30.38 21.40
CA ASP A 32 1.03 30.46 20.02
C ASP A 32 1.61 29.31 19.17
N GLY A 33 0.78 28.72 18.31
CA GLY A 33 1.16 27.56 17.50
C GLY A 33 -0.01 26.69 17.08
N PHE A 34 0.29 25.59 16.38
CA PHE A 34 -0.72 24.62 15.94
C PHE A 34 -1.00 23.56 16.99
N TYR A 35 -2.29 23.30 17.23
CA TYR A 35 -2.79 22.28 18.13
C TYR A 35 -3.63 21.27 17.34
N SER A 36 -3.56 20.00 17.72
CA SER A 36 -4.34 18.93 17.10
C SER A 36 -5.08 18.08 18.14
N GLN A 37 -6.28 17.62 17.76
CA GLN A 37 -7.06 16.63 18.50
C GLN A 37 -7.80 15.76 17.49
N GLY A 38 -7.39 14.50 17.35
CA GLY A 38 -7.85 13.64 16.25
C GLY A 38 -7.51 14.25 14.89
N THR A 39 -8.50 14.40 14.03
CA THR A 39 -8.35 14.99 12.68
C THR A 39 -8.43 16.52 12.63
N VAL A 40 -8.72 17.17 13.76
CA VAL A 40 -8.90 18.62 13.82
C VAL A 40 -7.56 19.29 14.12
N VAL A 41 -7.16 20.25 13.28
CA VAL A 41 -5.96 21.08 13.49
C VAL A 41 -6.36 22.56 13.48
N ARG A 42 -5.88 23.33 14.46
CA ARG A 42 -6.16 24.76 14.60
C ARG A 42 -4.93 25.52 15.06
N GLU A 43 -4.71 26.69 14.50
CA GLU A 43 -3.68 27.61 14.95
C GLU A 43 -4.22 28.47 16.10
N LEU A 44 -3.48 28.54 17.20
CA LEU A 44 -3.69 29.47 18.30
C LEU A 44 -2.81 30.70 18.06
N VAL A 45 -3.43 31.87 17.95
CA VAL A 45 -2.73 33.15 17.81
C VAL A 45 -3.28 34.10 18.85
N SER A 46 -2.41 34.60 19.74
CA SER A 46 -2.80 35.49 20.83
C SER A 46 -3.99 34.95 21.64
N CYS A 47 -3.95 33.65 21.97
CA CYS A 47 -4.97 32.93 22.73
C CYS A 47 -6.34 32.74 22.04
N VAL A 48 -6.43 33.05 20.74
CA VAL A 48 -7.63 32.81 19.94
C VAL A 48 -7.36 31.68 18.95
N LEU A 49 -8.17 30.63 19.01
CA LEU A 49 -8.14 29.56 18.01
C LEU A 49 -8.74 30.08 16.71
N MET A 50 -7.92 30.16 15.68
CA MET A 50 -8.32 30.46 14.32
C MET A 50 -9.28 29.39 13.78
N PRO A 51 -9.99 29.65 12.67
CA PRO A 51 -10.81 28.64 12.03
C PRO A 51 -10.06 27.32 11.83
N ALA A 52 -10.80 26.21 11.88
CA ALA A 52 -10.25 24.89 11.58
C ALA A 52 -9.49 24.94 10.25
N SER A 53 -8.18 24.69 10.33
CA SER A 53 -7.39 24.41 9.15
C SER A 53 -7.55 22.93 8.89
N THR A 54 -7.97 22.55 7.70
CA THR A 54 -7.69 21.19 7.25
C THR A 54 -6.17 21.06 7.26
N CYS A 55 -5.58 20.02 7.86
CA CYS A 55 -4.21 19.66 7.47
C CYS A 55 -4.33 19.33 5.98
N THR A 56 -4.07 20.32 5.11
CA THR A 56 -4.08 20.13 3.67
C THR A 56 -2.84 19.30 3.38
N ASN A 57 -3.07 17.99 3.48
CA ASN A 57 -2.16 16.87 3.31
C ASN A 57 -0.92 16.86 4.21
N CYS A 58 -1.13 16.39 5.44
CA CYS A 58 -0.12 15.66 6.19
C CYS A 58 0.29 14.34 5.47
N ALA A 59 -0.46 13.95 4.42
CA ALA A 59 -0.18 12.79 3.59
C ALA A 59 1.06 13.02 2.73
N THR A 60 1.91 11.99 2.66
CA THR A 60 3.07 11.97 1.78
C THR A 60 2.60 11.94 0.32
N PRO A 61 3.14 12.77 -0.58
CA PRO A 61 2.75 12.71 -1.98
C PRO A 61 3.10 11.34 -2.57
N CYS A 62 2.23 10.82 -3.44
CA CYS A 62 2.59 9.70 -4.30
C CYS A 62 3.90 9.95 -5.07
N ARG A 63 4.62 8.87 -5.39
CA ARG A 63 5.97 8.80 -5.96
C ARG A 63 7.09 9.25 -5.03
N ALA A 64 6.78 9.55 -3.77
CA ALA A 64 7.80 9.59 -2.74
C ALA A 64 8.21 8.16 -2.38
N ILE A 65 9.51 7.92 -2.36
CA ILE A 65 10.08 6.71 -1.76
C ILE A 65 10.19 6.96 -0.27
N THR A 66 9.69 6.02 0.52
CA THR A 66 9.76 6.05 1.98
C THR A 66 10.47 4.79 2.45
N SER A 67 11.40 4.91 3.38
CA SER A 67 12.17 3.77 3.86
C SER A 67 12.48 3.89 5.34
N GLU A 68 12.50 2.76 6.04
CA GLU A 68 12.92 2.72 7.44
C GLU A 68 14.36 2.18 7.54
N PRO A 69 15.29 2.92 8.18
CA PRO A 69 16.69 2.52 8.29
C PRO A 69 16.95 1.50 9.42
N SER A 70 16.06 0.53 9.64
CA SER A 70 16.27 -0.67 10.47
C SER A 70 16.42 -0.48 12.00
N SER A 71 15.73 0.47 12.62
CA SER A 71 16.08 0.89 13.99
C SER A 71 15.12 0.46 15.12
N SER A 72 13.88 0.08 14.82
CA SER A 72 12.92 -0.28 15.89
C SER A 72 11.76 -1.14 15.42
N ALA A 73 11.33 -2.08 16.27
CA ALA A 73 10.03 -2.73 16.10
C ALA A 73 8.90 -1.71 16.31
N ALA A 74 7.98 -1.61 15.34
CA ALA A 74 6.88 -0.65 15.34
C ALA A 74 5.81 -1.04 14.31
N LEU A 75 4.62 -0.44 14.46
CA LEU A 75 3.63 -0.34 13.39
C LEU A 75 3.78 1.04 12.74
N TYR A 76 4.14 1.06 11.46
CA TYR A 76 4.31 2.28 10.69
C TYR A 76 3.01 2.60 9.95
N LEU A 77 2.50 3.81 10.18
CA LEU A 77 1.28 4.36 9.60
C LEU A 77 1.67 5.42 8.57
N ILE A 78 1.34 5.16 7.31
CA ILE A 78 1.80 5.95 6.17
C ILE A 78 0.57 6.42 5.41
N SER A 79 0.20 7.68 5.59
CA SER A 79 -0.83 8.30 4.75
C SER A 79 -0.18 8.77 3.45
N VAL A 80 -0.72 8.33 2.32
CA VAL A 80 -0.25 8.73 0.98
C VAL A 80 -1.35 9.45 0.22
N ASP A 81 -1.05 10.61 -0.37
CA ASP A 81 -1.92 11.30 -1.31
C ASP A 81 -1.73 10.70 -2.70
N VAL A 82 -2.72 9.92 -3.14
CA VAL A 82 -2.78 9.26 -4.45
C VAL A 82 -3.44 10.14 -5.52
N GLY A 83 -3.80 11.38 -5.18
CA GLY A 83 -4.29 12.39 -6.11
C GLY A 83 -5.78 12.30 -6.43
N THR A 84 -6.23 13.20 -7.31
CA THR A 84 -7.66 13.35 -7.68
C THR A 84 -8.07 12.56 -8.92
N LEU A 85 -7.12 11.95 -9.63
CA LEU A 85 -7.42 11.13 -10.80
C LEU A 85 -8.04 9.80 -10.39
N ALA A 86 -8.86 9.23 -11.28
CA ALA A 86 -9.27 7.85 -11.19
C ALA A 86 -8.25 6.96 -11.94
N GLY A 87 -8.10 5.72 -11.50
CA GLY A 87 -7.12 4.78 -12.04
C GLY A 87 -6.73 3.69 -11.06
N ALA A 88 -5.82 2.83 -11.50
CA ALA A 88 -5.11 1.92 -10.62
C ALA A 88 -4.04 2.70 -9.84
N VAL A 89 -3.84 2.33 -8.58
CA VAL A 89 -2.72 2.79 -7.76
C VAL A 89 -1.78 1.61 -7.57
N ARG A 90 -0.51 1.78 -7.95
CA ARG A 90 0.54 0.78 -7.75
C ARG A 90 1.23 1.02 -6.41
N VAL A 91 1.43 -0.03 -5.64
CA VAL A 91 2.22 -0.01 -4.40
C VAL A 91 3.35 -1.02 -4.54
N GLU A 92 4.58 -0.57 -4.41
CA GLU A 92 5.79 -1.40 -4.40
C GLU A 92 6.38 -1.43 -2.99
N PHE A 93 6.46 -2.62 -2.42
CA PHE A 93 7.03 -2.88 -1.11
C PHE A 93 8.25 -3.78 -1.24
N LYS A 94 9.39 -3.35 -0.69
CA LYS A 94 10.63 -4.13 -0.63
C LYS A 94 10.89 -4.51 0.82
N PRO A 95 10.54 -5.74 1.25
CA PRO A 95 10.85 -6.20 2.59
C PRO A 95 12.36 -6.45 2.76
N GLY A 96 12.77 -6.42 4.02
CA GLY A 96 14.08 -6.86 4.44
C GLY A 96 14.27 -8.39 4.38
N SER A 97 15.38 -8.85 4.95
CA SER A 97 15.57 -10.29 5.18
C SER A 97 14.65 -10.79 6.31
N VAL A 98 14.52 -10.03 7.39
CA VAL A 98 13.54 -10.31 8.44
C VAL A 98 12.17 -9.89 7.90
N PRO A 99 11.17 -10.79 7.85
CA PRO A 99 9.88 -10.46 7.28
C PRO A 99 9.16 -9.29 7.94
N ASP A 100 8.61 -8.41 7.11
CA ASP A 100 7.81 -7.26 7.49
C ASP A 100 6.41 -7.41 6.86
N GLY A 101 5.38 -7.03 7.61
CA GLY A 101 3.99 -7.16 7.21
C GLY A 101 3.48 -5.89 6.58
N ILE A 102 2.69 -5.97 5.51
CA ILE A 102 2.08 -4.80 4.89
C ILE A 102 0.62 -5.04 4.53
N ARG A 103 -0.20 -4.00 4.64
CA ARG A 103 -1.54 -3.89 4.05
C ARG A 103 -1.80 -2.46 3.62
N ILE A 104 -2.68 -2.30 2.63
CA ILE A 104 -3.13 -1.02 2.11
C ILE A 104 -4.61 -0.89 2.45
N ILE A 105 -5.02 0.29 2.92
CA ILE A 105 -6.40 0.61 3.26
C ILE A 105 -6.81 1.82 2.41
N TYR A 106 -7.79 1.62 1.55
CA TYR A 106 -8.35 2.68 0.72
C TYR A 106 -9.87 2.64 0.76
N ASN A 107 -10.50 3.74 1.19
CA ASN A 107 -11.95 3.86 1.30
C ASN A 107 -12.58 2.69 2.10
N ASP A 108 -11.98 2.39 3.26
CA ASP A 108 -12.35 1.30 4.17
C ASP A 108 -12.22 -0.13 3.60
N VAL A 109 -11.56 -0.30 2.45
CA VAL A 109 -11.25 -1.60 1.85
C VAL A 109 -9.78 -1.92 2.04
N VAL A 110 -9.48 -3.16 2.47
CA VAL A 110 -8.12 -3.67 2.62
C VAL A 110 -7.66 -4.34 1.33
N PHE A 111 -6.42 -4.03 0.94
CA PHE A 111 -5.67 -4.70 -0.13
C PHE A 111 -4.36 -5.22 0.46
N ASN A 112 -4.17 -6.52 0.44
CA ASN A 112 -3.03 -7.21 1.05
C ASN A 112 -2.44 -8.30 0.15
N GLU A 113 -2.78 -8.28 -1.14
CA GLU A 113 -2.20 -9.18 -2.12
C GLU A 113 -1.08 -8.49 -2.90
N PHE A 114 0.06 -9.17 -3.01
CA PHE A 114 1.25 -8.68 -3.70
C PHE A 114 1.76 -9.75 -4.66
N SER A 115 2.53 -9.34 -5.65
CA SER A 115 3.28 -10.26 -6.50
C SER A 115 4.71 -9.76 -6.69
N SER A 116 5.67 -10.66 -6.55
CA SER A 116 7.09 -10.39 -6.75
C SER A 116 7.56 -10.95 -8.08
N ALA A 117 8.45 -10.22 -8.76
CA ALA A 117 9.18 -10.75 -9.91
C ALA A 117 10.05 -11.97 -9.56
N TYR A 118 10.43 -12.15 -8.29
CA TYR A 118 11.30 -13.22 -7.83
C TYR A 118 10.58 -14.57 -7.74
N ASP A 119 9.46 -14.61 -7.02
CA ASP A 119 8.76 -15.86 -6.67
C ASP A 119 7.23 -15.76 -6.70
N GLY A 120 6.67 -14.67 -7.20
CA GLY A 120 5.25 -14.58 -7.54
C GLY A 120 4.35 -14.11 -6.41
N HIS A 121 3.17 -14.72 -6.31
CA HIS A 121 2.05 -14.22 -5.50
C HIS A 121 2.30 -14.38 -3.98
N HIS A 122 2.07 -13.32 -3.23
CA HIS A 122 2.12 -13.26 -1.77
C HIS A 122 0.81 -12.74 -1.22
N VAL A 123 0.20 -13.49 -0.29
CA VAL A 123 -1.10 -13.15 0.30
C VAL A 123 -1.21 -13.72 1.71
N THR A 124 -1.97 -13.03 2.55
CA THR A 124 -2.42 -13.56 3.85
C THR A 124 -3.75 -14.30 3.70
N SER A 125 -3.98 -15.34 4.50
CA SER A 125 -5.31 -15.96 4.62
C SER A 125 -6.33 -15.13 5.41
N GLU A 126 -5.91 -14.03 6.06
CA GLU A 126 -6.77 -13.16 6.85
C GLU A 126 -7.28 -11.99 6.01
N THR A 127 -8.60 -11.82 5.90
CA THR A 127 -9.22 -10.79 5.05
C THR A 127 -8.67 -9.38 5.29
N ASP A 128 -8.53 -8.98 6.55
CA ASP A 128 -7.99 -7.65 6.92
C ASP A 128 -6.53 -7.73 7.41
N GLY A 129 -5.87 -8.87 7.23
CA GLY A 129 -4.54 -9.10 7.77
C GLY A 129 -3.44 -8.37 7.00
N LEU A 130 -2.27 -8.32 7.64
CA LEU A 130 -1.01 -7.97 7.00
C LEU A 130 -0.44 -9.20 6.30
N THR A 131 0.11 -9.00 5.10
CA THR A 131 0.91 -10.02 4.41
C THR A 131 2.37 -9.81 4.76
N TYR A 132 2.96 -10.76 5.47
CA TYR A 132 4.37 -10.74 5.86
C TYR A 132 5.22 -11.37 4.77
N MET A 133 6.10 -10.56 4.20
CA MET A 133 7.03 -10.95 3.14
C MET A 133 8.47 -10.76 3.61
N GLY A 134 9.36 -11.66 3.21
CA GLY A 134 10.76 -11.72 3.66
C GLY A 134 11.30 -13.13 3.49
N ILE A 135 12.39 -13.48 4.16
CA ILE A 135 12.98 -14.82 4.01
C ILE A 135 12.51 -15.78 5.10
N THR A 136 12.33 -17.05 4.74
CA THR A 136 11.97 -18.14 5.66
C THR A 136 12.98 -18.26 6.82
N GLY A 137 14.26 -17.94 6.57
CA GLY A 137 15.33 -17.94 7.57
C GLY A 137 15.38 -16.69 8.46
N GLY A 138 14.47 -15.72 8.31
CA GLY A 138 14.50 -14.45 9.03
C GLY A 138 14.13 -14.56 10.52
N GLY A 139 13.46 -15.65 10.92
CA GLY A 139 13.21 -16.01 12.33
C GLY A 139 12.16 -15.16 13.06
N CYS A 140 11.70 -14.06 12.49
CA CYS A 140 10.63 -13.22 13.02
C CYS A 140 9.84 -12.55 11.87
N PRO A 141 8.52 -12.35 12.00
CA PRO A 141 7.66 -12.77 13.10
C PRO A 141 7.33 -14.26 13.10
N VAL A 142 6.86 -14.72 14.25
CA VAL A 142 6.40 -16.10 14.46
C VAL A 142 4.89 -16.12 14.35
N GLY A 143 4.37 -16.95 13.43
CA GLY A 143 2.93 -17.13 13.24
C GLY A 143 2.25 -17.64 14.51
N GLY A 144 1.05 -17.13 14.78
CA GLY A 144 0.29 -17.36 16.01
C GLY A 144 0.68 -16.45 17.18
N THR A 145 1.56 -15.47 16.98
CA THR A 145 2.05 -14.57 18.04
C THR A 145 1.38 -13.20 17.97
N THR A 146 1.13 -12.60 19.13
CA THR A 146 0.72 -11.19 19.24
C THR A 146 1.92 -10.34 19.65
N TYR A 147 2.15 -9.27 18.90
CA TYR A 147 3.19 -8.28 19.18
C TYR A 147 2.55 -6.96 19.61
N VAL A 148 3.02 -6.40 20.72
CA VAL A 148 2.62 -5.06 21.16
C VAL A 148 3.60 -4.07 20.56
N LEU A 149 3.18 -3.34 19.53
CA LEU A 149 4.04 -2.44 18.77
C LEU A 149 3.67 -0.99 19.05
N GLY A 150 4.68 -0.14 19.25
CA GLY A 150 4.48 1.31 19.22
C GLY A 150 4.13 1.76 17.81
N GLU A 151 3.25 2.74 17.70
CA GLU A 151 2.87 3.32 16.41
C GLU A 151 3.77 4.49 16.01
N LYS A 152 4.12 4.53 14.73
CA LYS A 152 4.93 5.58 14.12
C LYS A 152 4.24 6.12 12.88
N GLU A 153 4.09 7.43 12.80
CA GLU A 153 3.51 8.10 11.63
C GLU A 153 4.62 8.71 10.78
N LEU A 154 4.49 8.60 9.45
CA LEU A 154 5.37 9.32 8.54
C LEU A 154 4.94 10.79 8.43
N TYR A 155 5.82 11.70 8.82
CA TYR A 155 5.60 13.13 8.73
C TYR A 155 6.89 13.82 8.29
N ASP A 156 6.81 14.67 7.26
CA ASP A 156 7.95 15.47 6.76
C ASP A 156 9.21 14.63 6.49
N GLY A 157 9.01 13.45 5.88
CA GLY A 157 10.09 12.52 5.53
C GLY A 157 10.68 11.73 6.71
N ALA A 158 10.10 11.81 7.91
CA ALA A 158 10.58 11.09 9.09
C ALA A 158 9.46 10.34 9.83
N TYR A 159 9.78 9.15 10.34
CA TYR A 159 8.88 8.39 11.20
C TYR A 159 8.94 8.89 12.64
N THR A 160 7.81 9.35 13.16
CA THR A 160 7.69 9.88 14.51
C THR A 160 6.71 9.03 15.32
N SER A 161 7.08 8.69 16.56
CA SER A 161 6.18 7.97 17.47
C SER A 161 4.96 8.84 17.79
N ASN A 162 3.75 8.29 17.64
CA ASN A 162 2.52 9.00 18.00
C ASN A 162 2.13 8.79 19.49
N GLY A 163 2.81 7.88 20.18
CA GLY A 163 2.60 7.58 21.61
C GLY A 163 1.60 6.46 21.87
N ASN A 164 0.95 5.93 20.83
CA ASN A 164 0.06 4.79 20.92
C ASN A 164 0.82 3.47 20.80
N THR A 165 0.14 2.40 21.22
CA THR A 165 0.57 1.03 20.99
C THR A 165 -0.60 0.22 20.47
N THR A 166 -0.31 -0.69 19.53
CA THR A 166 -1.30 -1.57 18.93
C THR A 166 -0.87 -3.03 19.05
N ASN A 167 -1.85 -3.90 19.33
CA ASN A 167 -1.67 -5.34 19.30
C ASN A 167 -1.76 -5.82 17.85
N VAL A 168 -0.63 -6.23 17.29
CA VAL A 168 -0.57 -6.83 15.96
C VAL A 168 -0.51 -8.35 16.10
N ILE A 169 -1.55 -9.02 15.63
CA ILE A 169 -1.61 -10.49 15.61
C ILE A 169 -1.04 -10.96 14.28
N VAL A 170 0.07 -11.71 14.34
CA VAL A 170 0.63 -12.38 13.18
C VAL A 170 0.02 -13.76 13.10
N SER A 171 -1.03 -13.95 12.30
CA SER A 171 -1.60 -15.28 12.10
C SER A 171 -0.60 -16.18 11.35
N ALA A 172 -0.72 -17.50 11.50
CA ALA A 172 0.15 -18.42 10.77
C ALA A 172 -0.03 -18.29 9.24
N GLY A 173 -1.24 -17.99 8.79
CA GLY A 173 -1.55 -17.79 7.38
C GLY A 173 -1.21 -16.39 6.85
N SER A 174 -0.73 -15.47 7.70
CA SER A 174 -0.19 -14.17 7.29
C SER A 174 1.27 -14.22 6.82
N LEU A 175 1.97 -15.32 7.04
CA LEU A 175 3.37 -15.49 6.65
C LEU A 175 3.47 -16.02 5.20
N SER A 176 3.74 -15.13 4.25
CA SER A 176 4.03 -15.47 2.85
C SER A 176 5.52 -15.32 2.57
N LEU A 177 6.32 -16.27 3.05
CA LEU A 177 7.78 -16.18 3.10
C LEU A 177 8.46 -16.85 1.90
N SER A 178 9.57 -16.26 1.49
CA SER A 178 10.37 -16.69 0.35
C SER A 178 11.60 -17.49 0.79
N ALA A 179 12.18 -18.27 -0.13
CA ALA A 179 13.43 -18.98 0.11
C ALA A 179 14.66 -18.03 0.16
N ALA A 180 14.60 -16.92 -0.59
CA ALA A 180 15.55 -15.81 -0.57
C ALA A 180 14.77 -14.48 -0.59
N ASN A 181 15.45 -13.33 -0.49
CA ASN A 181 14.73 -12.05 -0.38
C ASN A 181 13.85 -11.83 -1.63
N PRO A 182 12.51 -11.64 -1.46
CA PRO A 182 11.58 -11.54 -2.58
C PRO A 182 11.74 -10.26 -3.40
N GLN A 183 12.63 -9.33 -3.04
CA GLN A 183 12.79 -8.05 -3.71
C GLN A 183 11.48 -7.24 -3.70
N ALA A 184 11.28 -6.41 -4.71
CA ALA A 184 10.06 -5.62 -4.88
C ALA A 184 8.83 -6.51 -5.06
N CYS A 185 7.90 -6.40 -4.11
CA CYS A 185 6.58 -7.00 -4.12
C CYS A 185 5.56 -5.92 -4.48
N THR A 186 4.80 -6.11 -5.56
CA THR A 186 3.89 -5.08 -6.10
C THR A 186 2.44 -5.47 -5.90
N ALA A 187 1.64 -4.53 -5.39
CA ALA A 187 0.18 -4.58 -5.34
C ALA A 187 -0.44 -3.50 -6.24
N TYR A 188 -1.69 -3.69 -6.61
CA TYR A 188 -2.53 -2.67 -7.23
C TYR A 188 -3.86 -2.58 -6.51
N PHE A 189 -4.43 -1.37 -6.42
CA PHE A 189 -5.80 -1.19 -5.98
C PHE A 189 -6.53 -0.12 -6.82
N PRO A 190 -7.86 -0.23 -7.00
CA PRO A 190 -8.63 0.70 -7.80
C PRO A 190 -9.02 1.96 -7.02
N LYS A 191 -8.86 3.12 -7.67
CA LYS A 191 -9.44 4.40 -7.27
C LYS A 191 -10.38 4.89 -8.36
N LEU A 192 -11.69 4.85 -8.10
CA LEU A 192 -12.72 5.08 -9.13
C LEU A 192 -13.39 6.47 -9.09
N SER A 193 -13.09 7.25 -8.06
CA SER A 193 -13.64 8.57 -7.83
C SER A 193 -12.55 9.58 -7.53
N SER A 194 -12.86 10.88 -7.62
CA SER A 194 -11.90 11.94 -7.30
C SER A 194 -11.53 12.01 -5.82
N ALA A 195 -12.38 11.46 -4.95
CA ALA A 195 -12.15 11.33 -3.51
C ALA A 195 -12.52 9.91 -3.01
N PRO A 196 -11.90 9.41 -1.93
CA PRO A 196 -10.83 10.04 -1.16
C PRO A 196 -9.52 10.11 -1.94
N THR A 197 -8.73 11.17 -1.73
CA THR A 197 -7.42 11.36 -2.38
C THR A 197 -6.29 10.69 -1.60
N THR A 198 -6.57 10.17 -0.40
CA THR A 198 -5.57 9.53 0.45
C THR A 198 -5.85 8.05 0.63
N CYS A 199 -4.79 7.25 0.71
CA CYS A 199 -4.82 5.90 1.27
C CYS A 199 -3.96 5.83 2.53
N LEU A 200 -4.23 4.85 3.38
CA LEU A 200 -3.41 4.50 4.54
C LEU A 200 -2.68 3.20 4.23
N ILE A 201 -1.37 3.19 4.41
CA ILE A 201 -0.56 1.98 4.35
C ILE A 201 -0.06 1.70 5.75
N GLU A 202 -0.23 0.46 6.19
CA GLU A 202 0.31 0.00 7.45
C GLU A 202 1.42 -1.00 7.18
N VAL A 203 2.59 -0.73 7.75
CA VAL A 203 3.73 -1.65 7.73
C VAL A 203 4.05 -2.09 9.15
N SER A 204 3.86 -3.37 9.43
CA SER A 204 4.22 -3.98 10.71
C SER A 204 5.65 -4.52 10.63
N GLN A 205 6.51 -4.01 11.52
CA GLN A 205 7.85 -4.52 11.76
C GLN A 205 7.90 -5.06 13.19
N PRO A 206 7.58 -6.34 13.43
CA PRO A 206 7.47 -6.88 14.78
C PRO A 206 8.83 -7.06 15.49
N CYS A 207 9.90 -7.16 14.72
CA CYS A 207 11.28 -7.27 15.20
C CYS A 207 12.16 -6.26 14.49
N VAL A 208 13.33 -5.99 15.07
CA VAL A 208 14.38 -5.24 14.37
C VAL A 208 14.74 -6.01 13.10
N SER A 209 14.52 -5.39 11.94
CA SER A 209 14.73 -5.99 10.62
C SER A 209 15.93 -5.34 9.93
N SER A 210 16.16 -5.66 8.65
CA SER A 210 17.10 -4.92 7.79
C SER A 210 16.46 -3.66 7.19
N GLY A 211 15.28 -3.26 7.67
CA GLY A 211 14.47 -2.19 7.10
C GLY A 211 13.67 -2.67 5.89
N TRP A 212 12.81 -1.78 5.42
CA TRP A 212 11.97 -1.95 4.23
C TRP A 212 11.90 -0.63 3.46
N GLU A 213 11.52 -0.72 2.19
CA GLU A 213 11.27 0.42 1.31
C GLU A 213 9.86 0.32 0.72
N LEU A 214 9.21 1.47 0.55
CA LEU A 214 7.87 1.60 0.02
C LEU A 214 7.83 2.74 -1.00
N GLU A 215 7.27 2.45 -2.17
CA GLU A 215 6.94 3.43 -3.20
C GLU A 215 5.48 3.25 -3.63
N VAL A 216 4.76 4.37 -3.79
CA VAL A 216 3.34 4.36 -4.17
C VAL A 216 3.13 5.30 -5.33
N ASP A 217 2.64 4.80 -6.46
CA ASP A 217 2.31 5.65 -7.60
C ASP A 217 1.03 6.46 -7.34
N CYS A 218 0.88 7.56 -8.07
CA CYS A 218 -0.38 8.28 -8.11
C CYS A 218 -1.41 7.47 -8.88
N ALA A 219 -2.70 7.66 -8.59
CA ALA A 219 -3.75 7.01 -9.36
C ALA A 219 -3.65 7.37 -10.85
N GLY A 220 -3.67 6.34 -11.70
CA GLY A 220 -3.66 6.48 -13.14
C GLY A 220 -4.08 5.18 -13.82
N VAL A 221 -4.67 5.28 -15.00
CA VAL A 221 -5.08 4.09 -15.75
C VAL A 221 -3.85 3.25 -16.13
N ILE A 222 -3.99 1.93 -16.08
CA ILE A 222 -2.99 1.02 -16.62
C ILE A 222 -2.99 1.19 -18.15
N THR A 223 -1.98 1.90 -18.66
CA THR A 223 -1.82 2.13 -20.10
C THR A 223 -1.19 0.95 -20.84
N ARG A 224 -0.79 -0.09 -20.09
CA ARG A 224 -0.09 -1.27 -20.59
C ARG A 224 -1.11 -2.31 -21.04
N THR A 225 -1.76 -2.02 -22.16
CA THR A 225 -2.74 -2.91 -22.77
C THR A 225 -2.08 -3.87 -23.74
N LEU A 226 -2.52 -5.12 -23.71
CA LEU A 226 -2.23 -6.08 -24.76
C LEU A 226 -3.55 -6.52 -25.39
N GLU A 227 -3.61 -6.46 -26.71
CA GLU A 227 -4.64 -7.19 -27.45
C GLU A 227 -4.48 -8.66 -27.12
N SER A 228 -5.58 -9.30 -26.75
CA SER A 228 -5.57 -10.65 -26.25
C SER A 228 -6.69 -11.48 -26.89
N THR A 229 -6.49 -12.79 -26.90
CA THR A 229 -7.54 -13.75 -27.15
C THR A 229 -7.46 -14.83 -26.09
N HIS A 230 -8.59 -15.11 -25.42
CA HIS A 230 -8.68 -16.21 -24.47
C HIS A 230 -8.66 -17.53 -25.23
N VAL A 231 -7.71 -18.40 -24.89
CA VAL A 231 -7.46 -19.68 -25.55
C VAL A 231 -7.69 -20.79 -24.52
N PHE A 232 -8.95 -21.15 -24.25
CA PHE A 232 -9.26 -22.30 -23.39
C PHE A 232 -10.36 -23.20 -23.96
N PRO A 233 -10.18 -24.54 -24.03
CA PRO A 233 -8.94 -25.31 -23.89
C PRO A 233 -8.25 -25.53 -25.26
N LEU A 234 -6.93 -25.73 -25.24
CA LEU A 234 -6.07 -26.13 -26.37
C LEU A 234 -5.92 -25.14 -27.54
N GLY A 235 -4.68 -24.69 -27.73
CA GLY A 235 -4.21 -24.43 -29.09
C GLY A 235 -2.94 -23.60 -29.25
N GLY A 236 -2.34 -23.19 -28.12
CA GLY A 236 -1.05 -22.52 -28.11
C GLY A 236 -1.03 -21.30 -29.04
N CYS A 237 0.12 -21.04 -29.64
CA CYS A 237 0.31 -19.91 -30.55
C CYS A 237 -0.40 -20.04 -31.92
N SER A 238 -1.06 -21.17 -32.19
CA SER A 238 -1.57 -21.52 -33.53
C SER A 238 -3.08 -21.38 -33.70
N THR A 239 -3.82 -20.94 -32.68
CA THR A 239 -5.28 -20.75 -32.79
C THR A 239 -5.64 -19.47 -33.51
N SER A 240 -6.60 -19.59 -34.44
CA SER A 240 -7.34 -18.46 -35.00
C SER A 240 -8.07 -17.72 -33.88
N ASP A 241 -7.99 -16.39 -33.87
CA ASP A 241 -8.55 -15.56 -32.81
C ASP A 241 -10.06 -15.75 -32.70
N LEU A 242 -10.54 -16.30 -31.58
CA LEU A 242 -11.97 -16.56 -31.37
C LEU A 242 -12.69 -15.36 -30.74
N TYR A 243 -11.98 -14.49 -30.02
CA TYR A 243 -12.53 -13.27 -29.40
C TYR A 243 -11.41 -12.28 -29.08
N VAL A 244 -11.47 -11.06 -29.62
CA VAL A 244 -10.53 -9.99 -29.24
C VAL A 244 -10.97 -9.40 -27.92
N ASP A 245 -10.10 -9.47 -26.94
CA ASP A 245 -10.26 -8.93 -25.61
C ASP A 245 -9.03 -8.09 -25.26
N THR A 246 -9.13 -7.20 -24.29
CA THR A 246 -8.00 -6.43 -23.79
C THR A 246 -7.60 -6.96 -22.43
N ILE A 247 -6.29 -7.12 -22.21
CA ILE A 247 -5.75 -7.29 -20.88
C ILE A 247 -4.92 -6.08 -20.50
N TYR A 248 -4.91 -5.78 -19.20
CA TYR A 248 -4.17 -4.67 -18.61
C TYR A 248 -3.08 -5.24 -17.71
N LEU A 249 -1.81 -4.99 -18.05
CA LEU A 249 -0.66 -5.55 -17.34
C LEU A 249 -0.25 -4.69 -16.14
N GLY A 250 -0.48 -5.23 -14.93
CA GLY A 250 0.09 -4.71 -13.69
C GLY A 250 1.50 -5.28 -13.49
N LYS A 251 2.51 -4.54 -13.94
CA LYS A 251 3.89 -5.04 -13.97
C LYS A 251 4.51 -5.16 -12.58
N VAL A 252 5.21 -6.27 -12.37
CA VAL A 252 6.09 -6.47 -11.21
C VAL A 252 7.56 -6.23 -11.56
N SER A 253 7.94 -6.34 -12.85
CA SER A 253 9.29 -6.02 -13.34
C SER A 253 9.36 -5.83 -14.86
N GLY A 254 10.50 -5.33 -15.37
CA GLY A 254 10.83 -5.33 -16.79
C GLY A 254 10.09 -4.27 -17.63
N THR A 255 10.06 -4.48 -18.95
CA THR A 255 9.54 -3.51 -19.92
C THR A 255 8.01 -3.41 -19.88
N PRO A 256 7.42 -2.20 -19.93
CA PRO A 256 5.97 -1.98 -19.81
C PRO A 256 5.06 -2.81 -20.72
N SER A 257 5.50 -3.14 -21.93
CA SER A 257 4.67 -3.78 -22.96
C SER A 257 4.91 -5.28 -23.13
N VAL A 258 5.86 -5.87 -22.41
CA VAL A 258 6.21 -7.29 -22.56
C VAL A 258 5.66 -8.04 -21.36
N PRO A 259 4.83 -9.09 -21.50
CA PRO A 259 4.37 -9.87 -20.36
C PRO A 259 5.53 -10.65 -19.74
N ASN A 260 5.64 -10.64 -18.42
CA ASN A 260 6.59 -11.43 -17.65
C ASN A 260 5.84 -12.36 -16.71
N VAL A 261 6.46 -13.49 -16.38
CA VAL A 261 6.01 -14.32 -15.26
C VAL A 261 5.95 -13.44 -13.99
N HIS A 262 4.91 -13.66 -13.19
CA HIS A 262 4.53 -12.93 -11.99
C HIS A 262 3.86 -11.55 -12.19
N ASP A 263 3.71 -11.06 -13.41
CA ASP A 263 2.89 -9.86 -13.63
C ASP A 263 1.42 -10.11 -13.28
N TRP A 264 0.75 -9.07 -12.78
CA TRP A 264 -0.70 -9.04 -12.65
C TRP A 264 -1.38 -8.84 -14.01
N VAL A 265 -2.53 -9.48 -14.19
CA VAL A 265 -3.38 -9.32 -15.36
C VAL A 265 -4.77 -8.89 -14.90
N TYR A 266 -5.20 -7.72 -15.37
CA TYR A 266 -6.52 -7.16 -15.08
C TYR A 266 -7.42 -7.17 -16.31
N ALA A 267 -8.73 -7.26 -16.07
CA ALA A 267 -9.77 -7.16 -17.08
C ALA A 267 -10.11 -5.69 -17.42
N ASP A 268 -9.72 -4.74 -16.57
CA ASP A 268 -9.97 -3.31 -16.73
C ASP A 268 -8.73 -2.46 -16.41
N GLU A 269 -8.75 -1.22 -16.89
CA GLU A 269 -7.62 -0.29 -16.75
C GLU A 269 -7.41 0.26 -15.33
N ASN A 270 -8.38 0.08 -14.43
CA ASN A 270 -8.35 0.62 -13.09
C ASN A 270 -7.95 -0.43 -12.04
N ALA A 271 -7.62 -1.66 -12.46
CA ALA A 271 -7.31 -2.79 -11.58
C ALA A 271 -8.46 -3.14 -10.62
N VAL A 272 -9.72 -3.06 -11.09
CA VAL A 272 -10.90 -3.47 -10.30
C VAL A 272 -11.03 -4.99 -10.28
N GLN A 273 -10.85 -5.62 -11.43
CA GLN A 273 -11.07 -7.04 -11.61
C GLN A 273 -9.82 -7.69 -12.21
N VAL A 274 -9.26 -8.65 -11.49
CA VAL A 274 -8.25 -9.56 -12.05
C VAL A 274 -8.83 -10.39 -13.19
N LYS A 275 -8.01 -10.68 -14.20
CA LYS A 275 -8.42 -11.55 -15.31
C LYS A 275 -8.63 -12.96 -14.78
N SER A 276 -9.62 -13.66 -15.33
CA SER A 276 -9.89 -15.05 -14.96
C SER A 276 -8.71 -15.97 -15.27
N ALA A 277 -8.57 -17.06 -14.52
CA ALA A 277 -7.59 -18.10 -14.85
C ALA A 277 -7.80 -18.63 -16.27
N GLY A 278 -6.70 -18.86 -16.99
CA GLY A 278 -6.73 -19.36 -18.36
C GLY A 278 -5.47 -19.04 -19.15
N ASP A 279 -5.42 -19.56 -20.37
CA ASP A 279 -4.35 -19.23 -21.32
C ASP A 279 -4.81 -18.10 -22.24
N TYR A 280 -3.92 -17.15 -22.49
CA TYR A 280 -4.19 -15.98 -23.33
C TYR A 280 -3.07 -15.83 -24.36
N LYS A 281 -3.45 -15.70 -25.63
CA LYS A 281 -2.51 -15.22 -26.65
C LYS A 281 -2.56 -13.70 -26.62
N VAL A 282 -1.42 -13.04 -26.49
CA VAL A 282 -1.30 -11.59 -26.30
C VAL A 282 -0.26 -11.02 -27.24
N LYS A 283 -0.40 -9.75 -27.63
CA LYS A 283 0.54 -9.09 -28.54
C LYS A 283 1.13 -7.84 -27.90
N ASP A 284 2.46 -7.74 -27.89
CA ASP A 284 3.15 -6.55 -27.38
C ASP A 284 3.11 -5.37 -28.37
N GLY A 285 3.54 -4.20 -27.90
CA GLY A 285 3.60 -2.98 -28.72
C GLY A 285 4.58 -3.05 -29.89
N SER A 286 5.46 -4.05 -29.95
CA SER A 286 6.34 -4.33 -31.10
C SER A 286 5.71 -5.28 -32.12
N GLY A 287 4.57 -5.87 -31.80
CA GLY A 287 3.89 -6.87 -32.60
C GLY A 287 4.32 -8.32 -32.31
N THR A 288 5.15 -8.55 -31.29
CA THR A 288 5.54 -9.91 -30.87
C THR A 288 4.38 -10.55 -30.12
N GLU A 289 4.05 -11.79 -30.47
CA GLU A 289 2.98 -12.55 -29.84
C GLU A 289 3.54 -13.46 -28.73
N TYR A 290 2.79 -13.58 -27.65
CA TYR A 290 3.10 -14.43 -26.51
C TYR A 290 1.88 -15.25 -26.14
N LEU A 291 2.09 -16.48 -25.69
CA LEU A 291 1.12 -17.25 -24.95
C LEU A 291 1.44 -17.10 -23.46
N ILE A 292 0.48 -16.62 -22.69
CA ILE A 292 0.59 -16.47 -21.23
C ILE A 292 -0.43 -17.37 -20.53
N THR A 293 -0.08 -17.93 -19.39
CA THR A 293 -1.01 -18.64 -18.50
C THR A 293 -1.23 -17.80 -17.26
N VAL A 294 -2.49 -17.47 -16.98
CA VAL A 294 -2.92 -16.69 -15.80
C VAL A 294 -3.57 -17.65 -14.81
N ASP A 295 -3.17 -17.57 -13.54
CA ASP A 295 -3.75 -18.36 -12.46
C ASP A 295 -5.06 -17.78 -11.92
N SER A 296 -5.64 -18.41 -10.89
CA SER A 296 -6.88 -17.95 -10.25
C SER A 296 -6.76 -16.62 -9.52
N ASN A 297 -5.53 -16.18 -9.23
CA ASN A 297 -5.26 -14.92 -8.56
C ASN A 297 -5.03 -13.79 -9.56
N GLY A 298 -5.05 -14.08 -10.87
CA GLY A 298 -4.78 -13.09 -11.91
C GLY A 298 -3.30 -12.84 -12.14
N VAL A 299 -2.42 -13.75 -11.74
CA VAL A 299 -0.97 -13.64 -11.91
C VAL A 299 -0.49 -14.55 -13.04
N ILE A 300 0.45 -14.06 -13.85
CA ILE A 300 1.06 -14.84 -14.92
C ILE A 300 1.99 -15.90 -14.31
N THR A 301 1.78 -17.17 -14.65
CA THR A 301 2.63 -18.30 -14.22
C THR A 301 3.53 -18.84 -15.32
N VAL A 302 3.16 -18.62 -16.58
CA VAL A 302 3.93 -19.05 -17.75
C VAL A 302 3.90 -17.96 -18.82
N VAL A 303 5.03 -17.71 -19.47
CA VAL A 303 5.14 -16.90 -20.69
C VAL A 303 5.93 -17.69 -21.74
N THR A 304 5.38 -17.83 -22.94
CA THR A 304 6.06 -18.43 -24.09
C THR A 304 5.92 -17.53 -25.30
N THR A 305 7.02 -17.17 -25.95
CA THR A 305 6.98 -16.41 -27.21
C THR A 305 6.42 -17.28 -28.33
N CYS A 306 5.51 -16.72 -29.11
CA CYS A 306 4.95 -17.39 -30.27
C CYS A 306 5.89 -17.33 -31.48
N PRO A 307 5.97 -18.41 -32.29
CA PRO A 307 6.83 -18.46 -33.49
C PRO A 307 6.44 -17.44 -34.56
#